data_AF-A0A0G2E7Q7-F1
#
_entry.id   AF-A0A0G2E7Q7-F1
#
_cell.length_a   1.000
_cell.length_b   1.000
_cell.length_c   1.000
_cell.angle_alpha   90.00
_cell.angle_beta   90.00
_cell.angle_gamma   90.00
#
_symmetry.space_group_name_H-M   'P 1'
#
loop_
_entity.id
_entity.type
_entity.pdbx_description
1 polymer ?
#
loop_
_entity_poly.entity_id
_entity_poly.type
_entity_poly.pdbx_seq_one_letter_code
_entity_poly.pdbx_strand_id
1 'polypeptide(L)'
;MLDPVPPPAPWLYSAVEPLANKLGLYALPAHVHEVIFAFTIYHLIYTVGSPVLSNALVPDTYRKLNARQKINWDVHVVSFIQSVFINILALYVINTDPERKGMNALERIYGYTGACGLVGALGAGYFLWDTIISTRYLNLFGIGTLLHALAALCVFSAGSRPYLQYYGSTFILYELSTPFLNIHWFCDKLGLTGSKLQWYNGMCLLATFAGCRLFWGTYQSFRVYQDIWEALSVPSTTSIASAIQAHALESGTSERIFKLSGGQCVLGDPSCAAAQSEILRFISHSQHLPVGLAFSTIASNLVLNSLNFFWYTKMIKTVLARFKGVPDRYADQQGVLVEGVTLAADDLDEKVPEGYGKITDSGKDSETPGTQSEDMVKGVSSAVGDKVDGVRERK
;
A
#
# COMPACT_ATOMS: atom_id res chain seq x y z
N MET A 1 -9.52 -2.78 22.85
CA MET A 1 -10.89 -2.74 22.30
C MET A 1 -11.22 -4.15 21.86
N LEU A 2 -12.39 -4.67 22.25
CA LEU A 2 -12.86 -5.98 21.78
C LEU A 2 -13.10 -5.98 20.28
N ASP A 3 -13.12 -7.17 19.70
CA ASP A 3 -13.54 -7.33 18.31
C ASP A 3 -15.01 -6.91 18.16
N PRO A 4 -15.35 -5.98 17.26
CA PRO A 4 -16.75 -5.67 16.96
C PRO A 4 -17.48 -6.81 16.23
N VAL A 5 -16.76 -7.77 15.64
CA VAL A 5 -17.31 -8.96 14.99
C VAL A 5 -17.41 -10.11 16.01
N PRO A 6 -18.56 -10.81 16.09
CA PRO A 6 -18.72 -11.93 17.01
C PRO A 6 -17.80 -13.10 16.63
N PRO A 7 -17.41 -13.95 17.59
CA PRO A 7 -16.52 -15.08 17.33
C PRO A 7 -17.12 -16.06 16.31
N PRO A 8 -16.28 -16.86 15.64
CA PRO A 8 -16.73 -17.83 14.65
C PRO A 8 -17.60 -18.91 15.27
N ALA A 9 -18.37 -19.59 14.42
CA ALA A 9 -19.11 -20.77 14.84
C ALA A 9 -18.16 -21.80 15.49
N PRO A 10 -18.55 -22.47 16.59
CA PRO A 10 -17.66 -23.36 17.33
C PRO A 10 -17.01 -24.45 16.48
N TRP A 11 -17.74 -25.00 15.51
CA TRP A 11 -17.22 -26.03 14.60
C TRP A 11 -16.07 -25.50 13.73
N LEU A 12 -16.12 -24.23 13.31
CA LEU A 12 -15.10 -23.62 12.46
C LEU A 12 -13.85 -23.32 13.29
N TYR A 13 -14.02 -22.83 14.52
CA TYR A 13 -12.92 -22.66 15.46
C TYR A 13 -12.18 -23.98 15.68
N SER A 14 -12.89 -25.04 16.08
CA SER A 14 -12.31 -26.36 16.36
C SER A 14 -11.70 -27.03 15.13
N ALA A 15 -12.18 -26.74 13.92
CA ALA A 15 -11.59 -27.26 12.69
C ALA A 15 -10.22 -26.63 12.37
N VAL A 16 -10.04 -25.35 12.71
CA VAL A 16 -8.85 -24.55 12.36
C VAL A 16 -7.78 -24.60 13.46
N GLU A 17 -8.21 -24.73 14.71
CA GLU A 17 -7.35 -24.75 15.90
C GLU A 17 -6.15 -25.73 15.81
N PRO A 18 -6.29 -27.00 15.36
CA PRO A 18 -5.16 -27.91 15.30
C PRO A 18 -4.04 -27.44 14.35
N LEU A 19 -4.43 -26.90 13.19
CA LEU A 19 -3.49 -26.37 12.21
C LEU A 19 -2.87 -25.06 12.71
N ALA A 20 -3.69 -24.18 13.28
CA ALA A 20 -3.24 -22.92 13.86
C ALA A 20 -2.19 -23.15 14.96
N ASN A 21 -2.43 -24.10 15.87
CA ASN A 21 -1.50 -24.46 16.93
C ASN A 21 -0.18 -25.03 16.36
N LYS A 22 -0.26 -25.87 15.32
CA LYS A 22 0.93 -26.41 14.65
C LYS A 22 1.79 -25.33 13.98
N LEU A 23 1.16 -24.29 13.43
CA LEU A 23 1.82 -23.16 12.79
C LEU A 23 2.16 -22.02 13.77
N GLY A 24 1.73 -22.12 15.03
CA GLY A 24 1.89 -21.10 16.05
C GLY A 24 0.98 -19.87 15.90
N LEU A 25 -0.07 -19.95 15.07
CA LEU A 25 -1.00 -18.87 14.74
C LEU A 25 -2.19 -18.82 15.72
N TYR A 26 -1.93 -18.69 17.01
CA TYR A 26 -2.93 -18.91 18.07
C TYR A 26 -4.17 -18.01 18.03
N ALA A 27 -4.07 -16.80 17.48
CA ALA A 27 -5.22 -15.91 17.31
C ALA A 27 -6.04 -16.21 16.03
N LEU A 28 -5.50 -16.97 15.08
CA LEU A 28 -6.16 -17.26 13.80
C LEU A 28 -7.52 -17.95 13.97
N PRO A 29 -7.71 -18.95 14.86
CA PRO A 29 -9.01 -19.58 15.04
C PRO A 29 -10.09 -18.59 15.49
N ALA A 30 -9.75 -17.54 16.23
CA ALA A 30 -10.69 -16.50 16.63
C ALA A 30 -11.12 -15.60 15.46
N HIS A 31 -10.27 -15.41 14.45
CA HIS A 31 -10.51 -14.49 13.34
C HIS A 31 -10.66 -15.18 11.97
N VAL A 32 -10.68 -16.52 11.92
CA VAL A 32 -10.67 -17.26 10.64
C VAL A 32 -11.88 -16.94 9.76
N HIS A 33 -13.03 -16.70 10.37
CA HIS A 33 -14.25 -16.29 9.67
C HIS A 33 -14.11 -14.91 9.02
N GLU A 34 -13.38 -13.98 9.64
CA GLU A 34 -13.06 -12.66 9.06
C GLU A 34 -12.11 -12.79 7.87
N VAL A 35 -11.11 -13.68 7.95
CA VAL A 35 -10.20 -13.98 6.82
C VAL A 35 -10.99 -14.52 5.62
N ILE A 36 -11.87 -15.50 5.87
CA ILE A 36 -12.74 -16.09 4.84
C ILE A 36 -13.70 -15.05 4.27
N PHE A 37 -14.28 -14.22 5.13
CA PHE A 37 -15.18 -13.14 4.76
C PHE A 37 -14.49 -12.12 3.86
N ALA A 38 -13.31 -11.62 4.26
CA ALA A 38 -12.52 -10.68 3.46
C ALA A 38 -12.16 -11.27 2.09
N PHE A 39 -11.61 -12.49 2.06
CA PHE A 39 -11.30 -13.18 0.80
C PHE A 39 -12.53 -13.26 -0.12
N THR A 40 -13.67 -13.69 0.44
CA THR A 40 -14.91 -13.86 -0.31
C THR A 40 -15.42 -12.54 -0.86
N ILE A 41 -15.43 -11.47 -0.03
CA ILE A 41 -15.87 -10.14 -0.46
C ILE A 41 -14.97 -9.61 -1.57
N TYR A 42 -13.65 -9.68 -1.44
CA TYR A 42 -12.76 -9.18 -2.49
C TYR A 42 -12.88 -10.00 -3.77
N HIS A 43 -13.13 -11.31 -3.66
CA HIS A 43 -13.43 -12.13 -4.83
C HIS A 43 -14.77 -11.77 -5.50
N LEU A 44 -15.81 -11.43 -4.73
CA LEU A 44 -17.09 -10.96 -5.26
C LEU A 44 -16.98 -9.55 -5.88
N ILE A 45 -16.20 -8.66 -5.27
CA ILE A 45 -15.89 -7.35 -5.85
C ILE A 45 -15.16 -7.55 -7.18
N TYR A 46 -14.16 -8.44 -7.24
CA TYR A 46 -13.44 -8.73 -8.46
C TYR A 46 -14.33 -9.29 -9.58
N THR A 47 -15.13 -10.32 -9.27
CA THR A 47 -15.90 -11.07 -10.28
C THR A 47 -17.21 -10.40 -10.68
N VAL A 48 -17.85 -9.68 -9.76
CA VAL A 48 -19.18 -9.10 -9.98
C VAL A 48 -19.16 -7.58 -9.76
N GLY A 49 -18.65 -7.13 -8.62
CA GLY A 49 -18.72 -5.72 -8.23
C GLY A 49 -18.05 -4.77 -9.23
N SER A 50 -16.82 -5.06 -9.62
CA SER A 50 -16.03 -4.24 -10.53
C SER A 50 -16.60 -4.26 -11.95
N PRO A 51 -16.94 -5.41 -12.57
CA PRO A 51 -17.57 -5.42 -13.88
C PRO A 51 -18.91 -4.66 -13.91
N VAL A 52 -19.76 -4.80 -12.89
CA VAL A 52 -21.05 -4.10 -12.80
C VAL A 52 -20.84 -2.59 -12.64
N LEU A 53 -20.01 -2.19 -11.69
CA LEU A 53 -19.74 -0.78 -11.40
C LEU A 53 -19.05 -0.09 -12.59
N SER A 54 -18.07 -0.74 -13.20
CA SER A 54 -17.31 -0.18 -14.33
C SER A 54 -18.17 -0.05 -15.59
N ASN A 55 -19.08 -1.00 -15.85
CA ASN A 55 -20.06 -0.87 -16.92
C ASN A 55 -21.08 0.24 -16.67
N ALA A 56 -21.36 0.59 -15.42
CA ALA A 56 -22.29 1.66 -15.07
C ALA A 56 -21.62 3.04 -15.12
N LEU A 57 -20.40 3.17 -14.59
CA LEU A 57 -19.70 4.46 -14.46
C LEU A 57 -18.96 4.88 -15.72
N VAL A 58 -18.32 3.92 -16.41
CA VAL A 58 -17.45 4.18 -17.58
C VAL A 58 -17.68 3.15 -18.71
N PRO A 59 -18.94 3.00 -19.19
CA PRO A 59 -19.30 1.98 -20.17
C PRO A 59 -18.45 2.06 -21.46
N ASP A 60 -18.18 3.27 -21.93
CA ASP A 60 -17.50 3.51 -23.21
C ASP A 60 -16.03 3.10 -23.20
N THR A 61 -15.40 3.06 -22.02
CA THR A 61 -14.02 2.61 -21.85
C THR A 61 -14.00 1.12 -21.51
N TYR A 62 -14.70 0.71 -20.45
CA TYR A 62 -14.59 -0.64 -19.92
C TYR A 62 -15.04 -1.72 -20.92
N ARG A 63 -16.08 -1.46 -21.72
CA ARG A 63 -16.57 -2.43 -22.71
C ARG A 63 -15.56 -2.70 -23.83
N LYS A 64 -14.76 -1.69 -24.19
CA LYS A 64 -13.75 -1.77 -25.26
C LYS A 64 -12.46 -2.48 -24.81
N LEU A 65 -12.24 -2.62 -23.51
CA LEU A 65 -11.07 -3.31 -22.97
C LEU A 65 -11.09 -4.79 -23.36
N ASN A 66 -9.92 -5.30 -23.75
CA ASN A 66 -9.72 -6.74 -23.97
C ASN A 66 -9.73 -7.50 -22.63
N ALA A 67 -9.75 -8.83 -22.68
CA ALA A 67 -9.84 -9.65 -21.46
C ALA A 67 -8.69 -9.39 -20.47
N ARG A 68 -7.46 -9.23 -20.97
CA ARG A 68 -6.26 -8.94 -20.15
C ARG A 68 -6.37 -7.58 -19.45
N GLN A 69 -6.82 -6.56 -20.19
CA GLN A 69 -7.02 -5.21 -19.68
C GLN A 69 -8.16 -5.14 -18.64
N LYS A 70 -9.24 -5.89 -18.85
CA LYS A 70 -10.34 -6.00 -17.87
C LYS A 70 -9.86 -6.60 -16.56
N ILE A 71 -9.07 -7.67 -16.60
CA ILE A 71 -8.48 -8.26 -15.40
C ILE A 71 -7.63 -7.22 -14.65
N ASN A 72 -6.76 -6.50 -15.36
CA ASN A 72 -5.92 -5.47 -14.73
C ASN A 72 -6.79 -4.34 -14.11
N TRP A 73 -7.81 -3.89 -14.82
CA TRP A 73 -8.78 -2.91 -14.35
C TRP A 73 -9.51 -3.37 -13.09
N ASP A 74 -10.05 -4.59 -13.10
CA ASP A 74 -10.84 -5.12 -12.00
C ASP A 74 -9.99 -5.32 -10.73
N VAL A 75 -8.71 -5.66 -10.87
CA VAL A 75 -7.75 -5.71 -9.75
C VAL A 75 -7.50 -4.31 -9.17
N HIS A 76 -7.37 -3.27 -10.00
CA HIS A 76 -7.22 -1.89 -9.50
C HIS A 76 -8.48 -1.40 -8.76
N VAL A 77 -9.67 -1.82 -9.18
CA VAL A 77 -10.92 -1.52 -8.44
C VAL A 77 -10.91 -2.19 -7.07
N VAL A 78 -10.50 -3.47 -6.99
CA VAL A 78 -10.39 -4.19 -5.72
C VAL A 78 -9.35 -3.54 -4.80
N SER A 79 -8.16 -3.23 -5.30
CA SER A 79 -7.09 -2.54 -4.56
C SER A 79 -7.54 -1.17 -4.06
N PHE A 80 -8.25 -0.39 -4.88
CA PHE A 80 -8.81 0.91 -4.47
C PHE A 80 -9.80 0.76 -3.30
N ILE A 81 -10.76 -0.16 -3.42
CA ILE A 81 -11.77 -0.38 -2.38
C ILE A 81 -11.13 -0.89 -1.09
N GLN A 82 -10.21 -1.86 -1.21
CA GLN A 82 -9.51 -2.42 -0.06
C GLN A 82 -8.71 -1.35 0.67
N SER A 83 -7.90 -0.57 -0.07
CA SER A 83 -7.00 0.40 0.55
C SER A 83 -7.79 1.52 1.22
N VAL A 84 -8.89 2.00 0.64
CA VAL A 84 -9.78 2.97 1.31
C VAL A 84 -10.35 2.37 2.59
N PHE A 85 -10.94 1.17 2.51
CA PHE A 85 -11.60 0.54 3.65
C PHE A 85 -10.65 0.24 4.81
N ILE A 86 -9.51 -0.41 4.52
CA ILE A 86 -8.59 -0.87 5.55
C ILE A 86 -7.89 0.29 6.26
N ASN A 87 -7.58 1.38 5.55
CA ASN A 87 -6.99 2.57 6.14
C ASN A 87 -7.98 3.28 7.06
N ILE A 88 -9.26 3.41 6.66
CA ILE A 88 -10.29 3.98 7.52
C ILE A 88 -10.42 3.15 8.81
N LEU A 89 -10.49 1.81 8.68
CA LEU A 89 -10.60 0.92 9.83
C LEU A 89 -9.35 0.99 10.72
N ALA A 90 -8.15 0.95 10.15
CA ALA A 90 -6.90 1.01 10.90
C ALA A 90 -6.76 2.35 11.65
N LEU A 91 -7.07 3.48 10.99
CA LEU A 91 -7.08 4.79 11.62
C LEU A 91 -8.14 4.88 12.72
N TYR A 92 -9.32 4.29 12.52
CA TYR A 92 -10.33 4.20 13.56
C TYR A 92 -9.77 3.46 14.78
N VAL A 93 -9.28 2.23 14.61
CA VAL A 93 -8.73 1.41 15.71
C VAL A 93 -7.56 2.12 16.41
N ILE A 94 -6.62 2.71 15.66
CA ILE A 94 -5.50 3.48 16.24
C ILE A 94 -6.01 4.64 17.12
N ASN A 95 -7.09 5.30 16.70
CA ASN A 95 -7.61 6.48 17.38
C ASN A 95 -8.62 6.17 18.49
N THR A 96 -9.31 5.04 18.45
CA THR A 96 -10.39 4.72 19.38
C THR A 96 -10.04 3.64 20.38
N ASP A 97 -9.05 2.77 20.13
CA ASP A 97 -8.68 1.69 21.04
C ASP A 97 -7.81 2.21 22.20
N PRO A 98 -8.36 2.37 23.44
CA PRO A 98 -7.59 2.87 24.57
C PRO A 98 -6.58 1.83 25.08
N GLU A 99 -6.90 0.54 25.00
CA GLU A 99 -6.01 -0.55 25.43
C GLU A 99 -4.76 -0.56 24.58
N ARG A 100 -4.93 -0.48 23.25
CA ARG A 100 -3.81 -0.36 22.31
C ARG A 100 -2.93 0.84 22.63
N LYS A 101 -3.51 2.02 22.86
CA LYS A 101 -2.73 3.25 23.16
C LYS A 101 -1.98 3.16 24.49
N GLY A 102 -2.50 2.41 25.45
CA GLY A 102 -1.92 2.21 26.77
C GLY A 102 -0.75 1.23 26.82
N MET A 103 -0.55 0.41 25.77
CA MET A 103 0.45 -0.66 25.78
C MET A 103 1.88 -0.15 25.98
N ASN A 104 2.57 -0.71 26.98
CA ASN A 104 4.02 -0.56 27.18
C ASN A 104 4.82 -1.32 26.11
N ALA A 105 6.16 -1.28 26.15
CA ALA A 105 7.00 -1.89 25.11
C ALA A 105 6.79 -3.40 24.97
N LEU A 106 6.78 -4.14 26.08
CA LEU A 106 6.54 -5.58 26.06
C LEU A 106 5.12 -5.91 25.61
N GLU A 107 4.13 -5.14 26.04
CA GLU A 107 2.73 -5.29 25.59
C GLU A 107 2.57 -4.97 24.10
N ARG A 108 3.34 -4.05 23.52
CA ARG A 108 3.32 -3.82 22.06
C ARG A 108 3.93 -4.97 21.26
N ILE A 109 4.82 -5.76 21.85
CA ILE A 109 5.36 -6.97 21.23
C ILE A 109 4.38 -8.13 21.34
N TYR A 110 3.80 -8.38 22.52
CA TYR A 110 3.05 -9.62 22.80
C TYR A 110 1.55 -9.45 22.97
N GLY A 111 1.09 -8.23 23.20
CA GLY A 111 -0.28 -7.90 23.51
C GLY A 111 -1.21 -8.10 22.32
N TYR A 112 -2.43 -8.46 22.66
CA TYR A 112 -3.52 -8.70 21.74
C TYR A 112 -4.65 -7.69 21.96
N THR A 113 -5.27 -7.21 20.89
CA THR A 113 -6.63 -6.64 21.00
C THR A 113 -7.49 -7.18 19.88
N GLY A 114 -8.76 -7.48 20.16
CA GLY A 114 -9.67 -8.00 19.14
C GLY A 114 -9.77 -7.09 17.92
N ALA A 115 -9.79 -5.77 18.14
CA ALA A 115 -9.80 -4.79 17.05
C ALA A 115 -8.51 -4.82 16.18
N CYS A 116 -7.32 -5.05 16.76
CA CYS A 116 -6.10 -5.26 15.97
C CYS A 116 -6.11 -6.61 15.25
N GLY A 117 -6.69 -7.64 15.89
CA GLY A 117 -6.94 -8.94 15.28
C GLY A 117 -7.80 -8.84 14.04
N LEU A 118 -8.91 -8.11 14.12
CA LEU A 118 -9.79 -7.82 12.99
C LEU A 118 -9.07 -7.15 11.82
N VAL A 119 -8.30 -6.08 12.08
CA VAL A 119 -7.52 -5.40 11.04
C VAL A 119 -6.53 -6.37 10.39
N GLY A 120 -5.83 -7.17 11.21
CA GLY A 120 -4.89 -8.18 10.74
C GLY A 120 -5.56 -9.27 9.89
N ALA A 121 -6.73 -9.75 10.29
CA ALA A 121 -7.48 -10.81 9.62
C ALA A 121 -8.08 -10.35 8.29
N LEU A 122 -8.65 -9.15 8.24
CA LEU A 122 -9.13 -8.54 7.00
C LEU A 122 -7.98 -8.30 6.02
N GLY A 123 -6.82 -7.84 6.53
CA GLY A 123 -5.59 -7.74 5.75
C GLY A 123 -5.12 -9.09 5.21
N ALA A 124 -5.04 -10.12 6.06
CA ALA A 124 -4.65 -11.47 5.66
C ALA A 124 -5.58 -12.06 4.59
N GLY A 125 -6.90 -11.87 4.72
CA GLY A 125 -7.87 -12.33 3.71
C GLY A 125 -7.72 -11.64 2.36
N TYR A 126 -7.41 -10.33 2.35
CA TYR A 126 -7.07 -9.61 1.13
C TYR A 126 -5.77 -10.13 0.50
N PHE A 127 -4.67 -10.25 1.25
CA PHE A 127 -3.40 -10.69 0.69
C PHE A 127 -3.41 -12.17 0.28
N LEU A 128 -4.29 -12.99 0.87
CA LEU A 128 -4.57 -14.33 0.39
C LEU A 128 -5.21 -14.30 -1.00
N TRP A 129 -6.23 -13.45 -1.18
CA TRP A 129 -6.84 -13.21 -2.48
C TRP A 129 -5.82 -12.68 -3.50
N ASP A 130 -5.03 -11.67 -3.11
CA ASP A 130 -4.03 -11.04 -3.98
C ASP A 130 -2.94 -12.04 -4.39
N THR A 131 -2.48 -12.90 -3.47
CA THR A 131 -1.53 -13.97 -3.77
C THR A 131 -2.09 -14.93 -4.82
N ILE A 132 -3.36 -15.33 -4.69
CA ILE A 132 -4.01 -16.26 -5.63
C ILE A 132 -4.17 -15.61 -7.02
N ILE A 133 -4.61 -14.36 -7.08
CA ILE A 133 -4.79 -13.62 -8.34
C ILE A 133 -3.45 -13.34 -9.01
N SER A 134 -2.46 -12.89 -8.24
CA SER A 134 -1.09 -12.65 -8.71
C SER A 134 -0.41 -13.93 -9.20
N THR A 135 -0.67 -15.08 -8.56
CA THR A 135 -0.19 -16.39 -9.04
C THR A 135 -0.87 -16.78 -10.35
N ARG A 136 -2.20 -16.66 -10.41
CA ARG A 136 -2.99 -17.03 -11.60
C ARG A 136 -2.62 -16.20 -12.83
N TYR A 137 -2.33 -14.92 -12.63
CA TYR A 137 -2.03 -13.97 -13.68
C TYR A 137 -0.57 -13.48 -13.58
N LEU A 138 0.35 -14.38 -13.26
CA LEU A 138 1.78 -14.08 -13.10
C LEU A 138 2.39 -13.40 -14.33
N ASN A 139 1.98 -13.80 -15.54
CA ASN A 139 2.46 -13.19 -16.78
C ASN A 139 1.92 -11.77 -17.01
N LEU A 140 0.82 -11.41 -16.35
CA LEU A 140 0.24 -10.06 -16.41
C LEU A 140 0.87 -9.13 -15.38
N PHE A 141 1.02 -9.60 -14.15
CA PHE A 141 1.47 -8.76 -13.04
C PHE A 141 2.98 -8.84 -12.79
N GLY A 142 3.61 -9.96 -13.12
CA GLY A 142 5.04 -10.19 -12.90
C GLY A 142 5.37 -10.78 -11.52
N ILE A 143 6.60 -11.27 -11.39
CA ILE A 143 7.06 -11.96 -10.17
C ILE A 143 7.15 -11.04 -8.96
N GLY A 144 7.38 -9.74 -9.16
CA GLY A 144 7.40 -8.78 -8.07
C GLY A 144 6.08 -8.82 -7.30
N THR A 145 4.94 -8.75 -7.98
CA THR A 145 3.61 -8.63 -7.35
C THR A 145 3.27 -9.86 -6.58
N LEU A 146 3.63 -11.03 -7.11
CA LEU A 146 3.53 -12.27 -6.37
C LEU A 146 4.39 -12.25 -5.09
N LEU A 147 5.65 -11.83 -5.16
CA LEU A 147 6.53 -11.77 -3.99
C LEU A 147 6.05 -10.76 -2.94
N HIS A 148 5.50 -9.62 -3.37
CA HIS A 148 4.88 -8.66 -2.46
C HIS A 148 3.63 -9.23 -1.79
N ALA A 149 2.71 -9.80 -2.58
CA ALA A 149 1.49 -10.42 -2.05
C ALA A 149 1.80 -11.54 -1.05
N LEU A 150 2.78 -12.40 -1.37
CA LEU A 150 3.26 -13.45 -0.48
C LEU A 150 3.91 -12.89 0.79
N ALA A 151 4.76 -11.88 0.68
CA ALA A 151 5.40 -11.25 1.83
C ALA A 151 4.36 -10.59 2.75
N ALA A 152 3.40 -9.88 2.19
CA ALA A 152 2.30 -9.27 2.93
C ALA A 152 1.42 -10.33 3.60
N LEU A 153 1.03 -11.38 2.88
CA LEU A 153 0.28 -12.51 3.45
C LEU A 153 1.03 -13.14 4.63
N CYS A 154 2.34 -13.37 4.49
CA CYS A 154 3.18 -13.90 5.58
C CYS A 154 3.18 -12.97 6.81
N VAL A 155 3.36 -11.66 6.62
CA VAL A 155 3.39 -10.69 7.73
C VAL A 155 2.04 -10.61 8.44
N PHE A 156 0.93 -10.49 7.70
CA PHE A 156 -0.40 -10.41 8.31
C PHE A 156 -0.85 -11.73 8.94
N SER A 157 -0.48 -12.87 8.35
CA SER A 157 -0.70 -14.18 8.97
C SER A 157 0.16 -14.34 10.24
N ALA A 158 1.42 -13.92 10.22
CA ALA A 158 2.30 -13.96 11.39
C ALA A 158 1.81 -13.07 12.54
N GLY A 159 1.02 -12.02 12.25
CA GLY A 159 0.33 -11.23 13.27
C GLY A 159 -0.74 -12.00 14.06
N SER A 160 -1.11 -13.21 13.63
CA SER A 160 -1.94 -14.15 14.41
C SER A 160 -1.13 -14.92 15.45
N ARG A 161 0.20 -14.81 15.44
CA ARG A 161 1.04 -15.20 16.58
C ARG A 161 0.95 -14.08 17.62
N PRO A 162 1.17 -14.34 18.92
CA PRO A 162 1.36 -13.33 19.95
C PRO A 162 2.68 -12.57 19.73
N TYR A 163 2.81 -11.89 18.60
CA TYR A 163 4.00 -11.19 18.14
C TYR A 163 3.62 -10.05 17.17
N LEU A 164 3.89 -8.82 17.58
CA LEU A 164 3.76 -7.58 16.80
C LEU A 164 2.35 -7.26 16.27
N GLN A 165 1.30 -7.83 16.85
CA GLN A 165 -0.07 -7.53 16.42
C GLN A 165 -0.41 -6.03 16.54
N TYR A 166 0.05 -5.37 17.61
CA TYR A 166 -0.04 -3.91 17.78
C TYR A 166 0.45 -3.15 16.54
N TYR A 167 1.56 -3.60 15.96
CA TYR A 167 2.20 -2.96 14.81
C TYR A 167 1.54 -3.31 13.48
N GLY A 168 0.74 -4.38 13.41
CA GLY A 168 -0.06 -4.72 12.22
C GLY A 168 -0.94 -3.55 11.78
N SER A 169 -1.73 -2.98 12.70
CA SER A 169 -2.55 -1.79 12.42
C SER A 169 -1.74 -0.53 12.12
N THR A 170 -0.48 -0.46 12.57
CA THR A 170 0.41 0.67 12.28
C THR A 170 0.98 0.59 10.86
N PHE A 171 1.49 -0.56 10.46
CA PHE A 171 2.17 -0.73 9.18
C PHE A 171 1.20 -0.94 8.01
N ILE A 172 -0.05 -1.37 8.27
CA ILE A 172 -1.07 -1.39 7.23
C ILE A 172 -1.40 0.02 6.68
N LEU A 173 -1.09 1.08 7.44
CA LEU A 173 -1.18 2.47 6.95
C LEU A 173 -0.20 2.78 5.81
N TYR A 174 0.72 1.87 5.47
CA TYR A 174 1.50 2.00 4.24
C TYR A 174 0.59 1.99 3.00
N GLU A 175 -0.60 1.42 3.09
CA GLU A 175 -1.62 1.45 2.04
C GLU A 175 -2.27 2.84 1.88
N LEU A 176 -2.00 3.82 2.75
CA LEU A 176 -2.70 5.13 2.71
C LEU A 176 -2.45 5.92 1.41
N SER A 177 -1.36 5.61 0.71
CA SER A 177 -1.05 6.21 -0.60
C SER A 177 -1.70 5.46 -1.78
N THR A 178 -2.13 4.22 -1.59
CA THR A 178 -2.66 3.31 -2.61
C THR A 178 -3.99 3.77 -3.24
N PRO A 179 -4.91 4.47 -2.53
CA PRO A 179 -6.07 5.07 -3.17
C PRO A 179 -5.67 6.11 -4.23
N PHE A 180 -4.69 6.97 -3.92
CA PHE A 180 -4.22 8.00 -4.85
C PHE A 180 -3.45 7.38 -6.02
N LEU A 181 -2.75 6.28 -5.79
CA LEU A 181 -2.13 5.49 -6.86
C LEU A 181 -3.17 5.00 -7.86
N ASN A 182 -4.20 4.31 -7.37
CA ASN A 182 -5.25 3.77 -8.22
C ASN A 182 -5.99 4.88 -8.97
N ILE A 183 -6.30 6.01 -8.32
CA ILE A 183 -6.88 7.18 -9.00
C ILE A 183 -5.95 7.69 -10.12
N HIS A 184 -4.63 7.73 -9.88
CA HIS A 184 -3.66 8.17 -10.88
C HIS A 184 -3.68 7.23 -12.09
N TRP A 185 -3.69 5.92 -11.84
CA TRP A 185 -3.78 4.88 -12.87
C TRP A 185 -5.08 4.97 -13.67
N PHE A 186 -6.23 5.16 -13.00
CA PHE A 186 -7.52 5.33 -13.68
C PHE A 186 -7.52 6.59 -14.56
N CYS A 187 -6.89 7.69 -14.11
CA CYS A 187 -6.74 8.88 -14.96
C CYS A 187 -6.00 8.57 -16.26
N ASP A 188 -4.93 7.76 -16.20
CA ASP A 188 -4.19 7.34 -17.40
C ASP A 188 -5.06 6.49 -18.33
N LYS A 189 -5.78 5.50 -17.79
CA LYS A 189 -6.62 4.61 -18.60
C LYS A 189 -7.89 5.27 -19.15
N LEU A 190 -8.33 6.37 -18.56
CA LEU A 190 -9.47 7.16 -19.02
C LEU A 190 -9.08 8.30 -19.98
N GLY A 191 -7.80 8.41 -20.36
CA GLY A 191 -7.33 9.50 -21.22
C GLY A 191 -7.37 10.88 -20.54
N LEU A 192 -7.35 10.91 -19.21
CA LEU A 192 -7.31 12.12 -18.39
C LEU A 192 -5.86 12.51 -18.03
N THR A 193 -4.88 11.97 -18.76
CA THR A 193 -3.46 12.28 -18.56
C THR A 193 -3.21 13.78 -18.77
N GLY A 194 -2.50 14.41 -17.83
CA GLY A 194 -2.23 15.86 -17.84
C GLY A 194 -3.38 16.74 -17.35
N SER A 195 -4.53 16.17 -16.97
CA SER A 195 -5.64 16.92 -16.39
C SER A 195 -5.28 17.50 -15.00
N LYS A 196 -6.00 18.56 -14.59
CA LYS A 196 -5.87 19.13 -13.23
C LYS A 196 -6.12 18.06 -12.15
N LEU A 197 -7.09 17.17 -12.39
CA LEU A 197 -7.41 16.06 -11.47
C LEU A 197 -6.19 15.16 -11.25
N GLN A 198 -5.57 14.70 -12.34
CA GLN A 198 -4.39 13.84 -12.24
C GLN A 198 -3.22 14.55 -11.54
N TRP A 199 -3.04 15.85 -11.79
CA TRP A 199 -1.99 16.65 -11.15
C TRP A 199 -2.18 16.76 -9.64
N TYR A 200 -3.37 17.20 -9.18
CA TYR A 200 -3.65 17.31 -7.74
C TYR A 200 -3.56 15.94 -7.06
N ASN A 201 -4.11 14.90 -7.69
CA ASN A 201 -4.01 13.54 -7.19
C ASN A 201 -2.54 13.07 -7.11
N GLY A 202 -1.71 13.40 -8.11
CA GLY A 202 -0.28 13.10 -8.09
C GLY A 202 0.48 13.78 -6.93
N MET A 203 0.11 15.03 -6.58
CA MET A 203 0.67 15.70 -5.41
C MET A 203 0.20 15.04 -4.10
N CYS A 204 -1.08 14.67 -3.99
CA CYS A 204 -1.59 13.91 -2.86
C CYS A 204 -0.89 12.54 -2.72
N LEU A 205 -0.65 11.84 -3.83
CA LEU A 205 0.07 10.57 -3.87
C LEU A 205 1.50 10.72 -3.33
N LEU A 206 2.26 11.72 -3.78
CA LEU A 206 3.61 11.98 -3.26
C LEU A 206 3.59 12.33 -1.76
N ALA A 207 2.69 13.21 -1.36
CA ALA A 207 2.59 13.67 0.03
C ALA A 207 2.19 12.53 0.97
N THR A 208 1.20 11.73 0.59
CA THR A 208 0.75 10.58 1.40
C THR A 208 1.79 9.48 1.44
N PHE A 209 2.46 9.16 0.32
CA PHE A 209 3.56 8.20 0.29
C PHE A 209 4.69 8.62 1.26
N ALA A 210 5.13 9.88 1.17
CA ALA A 210 6.15 10.40 2.08
C ALA A 210 5.68 10.37 3.54
N GLY A 211 4.44 10.80 3.80
CA GLY A 211 3.82 10.83 5.11
C GLY A 211 3.77 9.47 5.79
N CYS A 212 3.11 8.50 5.16
CA CYS A 212 2.83 7.20 5.79
C CYS A 212 4.04 6.25 5.73
N ARG A 213 4.81 6.22 4.63
CA ARG A 213 5.90 5.25 4.45
C ARG A 213 7.25 5.77 4.93
N LEU A 214 7.61 7.03 4.64
CA LEU A 214 8.94 7.56 4.99
C LEU A 214 8.94 8.12 6.41
N PHE A 215 8.05 9.05 6.74
CA PHE A 215 8.08 9.68 8.06
C PHE A 215 7.48 8.78 9.13
N TRP A 216 6.20 8.43 9.01
CA TRP A 216 5.52 7.59 9.98
C TRP A 216 6.13 6.18 10.03
N GLY A 217 6.37 5.57 8.88
CA GLY A 217 6.97 4.25 8.77
C GLY A 217 8.34 4.13 9.42
N THR A 218 9.25 5.07 9.15
CA THR A 218 10.58 5.08 9.77
C THR A 218 10.49 5.30 11.28
N TYR A 219 9.65 6.23 11.73
CA TYR A 219 9.42 6.45 13.16
C TYR A 219 8.95 5.18 13.88
N GLN A 220 7.96 4.50 13.30
CA GLN A 220 7.41 3.27 13.88
C GLN A 220 8.40 2.10 13.82
N SER A 221 9.26 2.07 12.81
CA SER A 221 10.33 1.09 12.69
C SER A 221 11.34 1.24 13.82
N PHE A 222 11.76 2.47 14.16
CA PHE A 222 12.60 2.71 15.33
C PHE A 222 11.92 2.27 16.62
N ARG A 223 10.61 2.48 16.77
CA ARG A 223 9.86 1.98 17.93
C ARG A 223 9.85 0.46 18.01
N VAL A 224 9.62 -0.23 16.89
CA VAL A 224 9.71 -1.71 16.85
C VAL A 224 11.10 -2.17 17.30
N TYR A 225 12.16 -1.50 16.86
CA TYR A 225 13.53 -1.88 17.24
C TYR A 225 13.78 -1.69 18.74
N GLN A 226 13.27 -0.59 19.33
CA GLN A 226 13.35 -0.34 20.77
C GLN A 226 12.58 -1.41 21.56
N ASP A 227 11.36 -1.73 21.14
CA ASP A 227 10.51 -2.71 21.84
C ASP A 227 11.06 -4.13 21.71
N ILE A 228 11.62 -4.49 20.55
CA ILE A 228 12.32 -5.76 20.36
C ILE A 228 13.57 -5.83 21.25
N TRP A 229 14.34 -4.74 21.35
CA TRP A 229 15.51 -4.68 22.22
C TRP A 229 15.14 -4.88 23.69
N GLU A 230 14.06 -4.26 24.14
CA GLU A 230 13.54 -4.45 25.50
C GLU A 230 13.08 -5.89 25.73
N ALA A 231 12.35 -6.48 24.76
CA ALA A 231 11.93 -7.88 24.84
C ALA A 231 13.09 -8.89 24.82
N LEU A 232 14.20 -8.58 24.12
CA LEU A 232 15.43 -9.38 24.15
C LEU A 232 16.23 -9.21 25.45
N SER A 233 16.05 -8.08 26.15
CA SER A 233 16.75 -7.79 27.41
C SER A 233 16.12 -8.49 28.61
N VAL A 234 14.93 -9.10 28.45
CA VAL A 234 14.28 -9.90 29.50
C VAL A 234 15.11 -11.15 29.78
N PRO A 235 15.58 -11.38 31.02
CA PRO A 235 16.37 -12.56 31.37
C PRO A 235 15.60 -13.85 31.09
N SER A 236 16.28 -14.87 30.54
CA SER A 236 15.65 -16.16 30.20
C SER A 236 15.06 -16.91 31.40
N THR A 237 15.41 -16.53 32.62
CA THR A 237 14.86 -17.07 33.87
C THR A 237 13.50 -16.48 34.24
N THR A 238 13.10 -15.38 33.58
CA THR A 238 11.88 -14.63 33.86
C THR A 238 10.90 -14.82 32.71
N SER A 239 9.67 -15.26 33.00
CA SER A 239 8.64 -15.34 31.97
C SER A 239 8.24 -13.95 31.48
N ILE A 240 7.87 -13.81 30.20
CA ILE A 240 7.39 -12.53 29.66
C ILE A 240 6.18 -12.00 30.44
N ALA A 241 5.26 -12.89 30.85
CA ALA A 241 4.11 -12.52 31.67
C ALA A 241 4.52 -11.88 33.01
N SER A 242 5.50 -12.47 33.71
CA SER A 242 6.03 -11.89 34.94
C SER A 242 6.79 -10.58 34.70
N ALA A 243 7.50 -10.45 33.57
CA ALA A 243 8.20 -9.21 33.21
C ALA A 243 7.21 -8.06 32.95
N ILE A 244 6.13 -8.31 32.21
CA ILE A 244 5.06 -7.33 31.99
C ILE A 244 4.44 -6.89 33.32
N GLN A 245 4.14 -7.85 34.21
CA GLN A 245 3.58 -7.55 35.52
C GLN A 245 4.54 -6.72 36.39
N ALA A 246 5.84 -7.02 36.37
CA ALA A 246 6.86 -6.25 37.09
C ALA A 246 6.99 -4.81 36.55
N HIS A 247 7.02 -4.63 35.22
CA HIS A 247 7.05 -3.31 34.59
C HIS A 247 5.82 -2.45 34.93
N ALA A 248 4.65 -3.08 35.01
CA ALA A 248 3.41 -2.40 35.42
C ALA A 248 3.47 -1.88 36.87
N LEU A 249 4.18 -2.59 37.75
CA LEU A 249 4.39 -2.20 39.15
C LEU A 249 5.44 -1.09 39.28
N GLU A 250 6.56 -1.18 38.56
CA GLU A 250 7.68 -0.22 38.66
C GLU A 250 7.38 1.15 38.04
N SER A 251 6.68 1.17 36.90
CA SER A 251 6.48 2.40 36.14
C SER A 251 5.48 3.37 36.77
N GLY A 252 4.81 3.00 37.88
CA GLY A 252 3.72 3.79 38.46
C GLY A 252 2.54 4.03 37.50
N THR A 253 2.57 3.45 36.29
CA THR A 253 1.55 3.58 35.23
C THR A 253 0.26 2.83 35.54
N SER A 254 0.18 2.29 36.74
CA SER A 254 -1.05 2.07 37.47
C SER A 254 -2.10 3.20 37.30
N GLU A 255 -1.72 4.47 37.15
CA GLU A 255 -2.72 5.54 36.93
C GLU A 255 -3.38 5.59 35.55
N ARG A 256 -2.87 4.92 34.50
CA ARG A 256 -3.38 5.15 33.13
C ARG A 256 -4.18 4.02 32.51
N ILE A 257 -4.23 2.85 33.14
CA ILE A 257 -5.08 1.78 32.63
C ILE A 257 -6.41 1.76 33.38
N PHE A 258 -6.47 1.82 34.72
CA PHE A 258 -7.69 2.13 35.49
C PHE A 258 -7.29 2.65 36.89
N LYS A 259 -8.05 3.58 37.50
CA LYS A 259 -7.71 4.27 38.77
C LYS A 259 -7.07 3.34 39.81
N LEU A 260 -5.78 3.53 40.08
CA LEU A 260 -5.16 2.99 41.28
C LEU A 260 -5.35 3.92 42.47
N SER A 261 -5.81 3.34 43.57
CA SER A 261 -5.52 3.86 44.91
C SER A 261 -4.75 2.77 45.65
N GLY A 262 -3.47 3.02 45.97
CA GLY A 262 -2.74 2.22 46.96
C GLY A 262 -1.89 1.02 46.49
N GLY A 263 -1.40 0.99 45.25
CA GLY A 263 -0.24 0.14 44.89
C GLY A 263 -0.49 -1.36 44.72
N GLN A 264 -1.73 -1.80 44.50
CA GLN A 264 -2.04 -3.13 43.98
C GLN A 264 -3.12 -2.96 42.89
N CYS A 265 -3.08 -3.78 41.82
CA CYS A 265 -4.30 -4.07 41.08
C CYS A 265 -5.37 -4.39 42.13
N VAL A 266 -6.49 -3.66 42.16
CA VAL A 266 -7.50 -3.90 43.19
C VAL A 266 -7.92 -5.35 43.05
N LEU A 267 -7.56 -6.18 44.04
CA LEU A 267 -8.16 -7.48 44.27
C LEU A 267 -9.67 -7.25 44.36
N GLY A 268 -10.38 -7.41 43.25
CA GLY A 268 -11.84 -7.29 43.20
C GLY A 268 -12.47 -6.32 42.19
N ASP A 269 -11.74 -5.61 41.31
CA ASP A 269 -12.39 -4.97 40.15
C ASP A 269 -12.40 -5.93 38.94
N PRO A 270 -13.55 -6.58 38.65
CA PRO A 270 -13.65 -7.57 37.58
C PRO A 270 -13.39 -6.97 36.20
N SER A 271 -13.58 -5.66 36.00
CA SER A 271 -13.42 -5.01 34.69
C SER A 271 -11.95 -4.85 34.28
N CYS A 272 -11.09 -4.45 35.22
CA CYS A 272 -9.65 -4.31 35.00
C CYS A 272 -8.97 -5.67 34.80
N ALA A 273 -9.33 -6.66 35.63
CA ALA A 273 -8.82 -8.03 35.49
C ALA A 273 -9.24 -8.65 34.15
N ALA A 274 -10.48 -8.43 33.70
CA ALA A 274 -10.96 -8.90 32.40
C ALA A 274 -10.20 -8.23 31.24
N ALA A 275 -10.00 -6.92 31.27
CA ALA A 275 -9.27 -6.20 30.21
C ALA A 275 -7.81 -6.66 30.10
N GLN A 276 -7.12 -6.83 31.22
CA GLN A 276 -5.74 -7.32 31.21
C GLN A 276 -5.64 -8.79 30.76
N SER A 277 -6.63 -9.61 31.14
CA SER A 277 -6.71 -11.00 30.66
C SER A 277 -6.93 -11.08 29.14
N GLU A 278 -7.63 -10.10 28.55
CA GLU A 278 -7.84 -10.05 27.11
C GLU A 278 -6.57 -9.60 26.37
N ILE A 279 -5.87 -8.57 26.87
CA ILE A 279 -4.60 -8.13 26.27
C ILE A 279 -3.55 -9.24 26.27
N LEU A 280 -3.51 -10.03 27.35
CA LEU A 280 -2.54 -11.09 27.54
C LEU A 280 -3.07 -12.47 27.12
N ARG A 281 -4.20 -12.53 26.41
CA ARG A 281 -4.92 -13.78 26.09
C ARG A 281 -4.05 -14.87 25.50
N PHE A 282 -3.11 -14.52 24.63
CA PHE A 282 -2.24 -15.47 23.92
C PHE A 282 -0.81 -15.54 24.48
N ILE A 283 -0.51 -14.84 25.57
CA ILE A 283 0.86 -14.73 26.11
C ILE A 283 1.42 -16.06 26.61
N SER A 284 0.57 -16.98 27.03
CA SER A 284 0.98 -18.31 27.53
C SER A 284 1.80 -19.11 26.51
N HIS A 285 1.65 -18.78 25.23
CA HIS A 285 2.40 -19.39 24.12
C HIS A 285 3.74 -18.71 23.83
N SER A 286 4.07 -17.62 24.53
CA SER A 286 5.31 -16.85 24.41
C SER A 286 6.09 -16.90 25.72
N GLN A 287 7.12 -17.74 25.79
CA GLN A 287 8.01 -17.81 26.96
C GLN A 287 9.16 -16.81 26.91
N HIS A 288 9.78 -16.65 25.74
CA HIS A 288 10.87 -15.71 25.47
C HIS A 288 10.85 -15.32 23.99
N LEU A 289 11.42 -14.16 23.63
CA LEU A 289 11.57 -13.75 22.23
C LEU A 289 12.66 -14.60 21.56
N PRO A 290 12.36 -15.43 20.54
CA PRO A 290 13.42 -16.13 19.83
C PRO A 290 14.30 -15.13 19.07
N VAL A 291 15.62 -15.17 19.30
CA VAL A 291 16.59 -14.23 18.68
C VAL A 291 16.49 -14.24 17.15
N GLY A 292 16.27 -15.42 16.56
CA GLY A 292 16.08 -15.54 15.10
C GLY A 292 14.85 -14.79 14.59
N LEU A 293 13.74 -14.79 15.33
CA LEU A 293 12.51 -14.07 14.98
C LEU A 293 12.70 -12.56 15.11
N ALA A 294 13.41 -12.12 16.15
CA ALA A 294 13.78 -10.71 16.31
C ALA A 294 14.66 -10.22 15.15
N PHE A 295 15.71 -10.97 14.82
CA PHE A 295 16.61 -10.64 13.72
C PHE A 295 15.89 -10.63 12.38
N SER A 296 15.06 -11.64 12.07
CA SER A 296 14.30 -11.68 10.82
C SER A 296 13.36 -10.48 10.71
N THR A 297 12.70 -10.09 11.79
CA THR A 297 11.79 -8.94 11.80
C THR A 297 12.54 -7.64 11.52
N ILE A 298 13.66 -7.41 12.21
CA ILE A 298 14.48 -6.20 12.01
C ILE A 298 15.00 -6.16 10.57
N ALA A 299 15.52 -7.27 10.05
CA ALA A 299 16.02 -7.36 8.69
C ALA A 299 14.93 -7.10 7.65
N SER A 300 13.76 -7.76 7.77
CA SER A 300 12.62 -7.56 6.87
C SER A 300 12.11 -6.12 6.91
N ASN A 301 12.02 -5.52 8.10
CA ASN A 301 11.58 -4.14 8.25
C ASN A 301 12.61 -3.14 7.67
N LEU A 302 13.91 -3.39 7.82
CA LEU A 302 14.96 -2.57 7.20
C LEU A 302 14.91 -2.63 5.68
N VAL A 303 14.70 -3.83 5.11
CA VAL A 303 14.51 -4.00 3.66
C VAL A 303 13.27 -3.24 3.20
N LEU A 304 12.14 -3.37 3.90
CA LEU A 304 10.90 -2.68 3.57
C LEU A 304 11.06 -1.15 3.58
N ASN A 305 11.69 -0.59 4.61
CA ASN A 305 11.98 0.85 4.65
C ASN A 305 12.93 1.28 3.53
N SER A 306 13.98 0.51 3.26
CA SER A 306 14.92 0.80 2.17
C SER A 306 14.21 0.83 0.81
N LEU A 307 13.30 -0.12 0.57
CA LEU A 307 12.46 -0.14 -0.62
C LEU A 307 11.56 1.10 -0.70
N ASN A 308 10.95 1.52 0.41
CA ASN A 308 10.13 2.74 0.43
C ASN A 308 10.92 3.99 0.01
N PHE A 309 12.14 4.18 0.50
CA PHE A 309 13.01 5.28 0.08
C PHE A 309 13.41 5.17 -1.40
N PHE A 310 13.71 3.97 -1.88
CA PHE A 310 14.01 3.71 -3.28
C PHE A 310 12.84 4.09 -4.19
N TRP A 311 11.63 3.64 -3.86
CA TRP A 311 10.43 3.92 -4.65
C TRP A 311 10.05 5.40 -4.64
N TYR A 312 10.18 6.07 -3.49
CA TYR A 312 9.95 7.52 -3.43
C TYR A 312 10.94 8.29 -4.31
N THR A 313 12.21 7.89 -4.32
CA THR A 313 13.23 8.49 -5.20
C THR A 313 12.88 8.29 -6.67
N LYS A 314 12.34 7.12 -7.04
CA LYS A 314 11.85 6.84 -8.40
C LYS A 314 10.65 7.73 -8.76
N MET A 315 9.67 7.84 -7.88
CA MET A 315 8.50 8.70 -8.09
C MET A 315 8.89 10.16 -8.34
N ILE A 316 9.80 10.71 -7.53
CA ILE A 316 10.30 12.09 -7.73
C ILE A 316 11.00 12.22 -9.08
N LYS A 317 11.86 11.26 -9.46
CA LYS A 317 12.55 11.30 -10.76
C LYS A 317 11.57 11.31 -11.92
N THR A 318 10.51 10.50 -11.87
CA THR A 318 9.46 10.47 -12.89
C THR A 318 8.74 11.80 -13.00
N VAL A 319 8.40 12.43 -11.87
CA VAL A 319 7.75 13.74 -11.85
C VAL A 319 8.67 14.84 -12.39
N LEU A 320 9.95 14.84 -12.00
CA LEU A 320 10.95 15.79 -12.49
C LEU A 320 11.22 15.63 -13.99
N ALA A 321 11.19 14.40 -14.51
CA ALA A 321 11.36 14.14 -15.94
C ALA A 321 10.21 14.76 -16.76
N ARG A 322 8.97 14.70 -16.25
CA ARG A 322 7.79 15.33 -16.87
C ARG A 322 7.94 16.86 -16.93
N PHE A 323 8.48 17.49 -15.89
CA PHE A 323 8.73 18.94 -15.89
C PHE A 323 9.86 19.38 -16.84
N LYS A 324 10.82 18.49 -17.13
CA LYS A 324 11.93 18.77 -18.03
C LYS A 324 11.60 18.58 -19.51
N GLY A 325 10.36 18.20 -19.85
CA GLY A 325 9.91 18.06 -21.24
C GLY A 325 10.61 16.93 -22.03
N VAL A 326 11.14 15.91 -21.34
CA VAL A 326 11.75 14.75 -22.02
C VAL A 326 10.63 13.90 -22.64
N PRO A 327 10.66 13.60 -23.96
CA PRO A 327 9.56 12.91 -24.64
C PRO A 327 9.30 11.50 -24.09
N ASP A 328 8.01 11.12 -24.07
CA ASP A 328 7.40 9.94 -23.41
C ASP A 328 8.01 8.56 -23.74
N ARG A 329 8.93 8.46 -24.70
CA ARG A 329 9.61 7.20 -25.03
C ARG A 329 10.45 6.63 -23.88
N TYR A 330 10.87 7.45 -22.92
CA TYR A 330 11.51 6.99 -21.68
C TYR A 330 10.53 6.68 -20.55
N ALA A 331 9.28 7.14 -20.64
CA ALA A 331 8.23 6.92 -19.64
C ALA A 331 7.48 5.60 -19.88
N ASP A 332 7.30 5.18 -21.14
CA ASP A 332 6.66 3.90 -21.49
C ASP A 332 7.49 2.67 -21.09
N GLN A 333 8.83 2.74 -21.16
CA GLN A 333 9.70 1.68 -20.62
C GLN A 333 9.77 1.67 -19.08
N GLN A 334 9.29 2.73 -18.42
CA GLN A 334 9.29 2.89 -16.96
C GLN A 334 7.87 3.08 -16.42
N GLY A 335 6.89 2.41 -17.06
CA GLY A 335 5.47 2.49 -16.74
C GLY A 335 5.24 2.57 -15.24
N VAL A 336 4.74 3.73 -14.80
CA VAL A 336 4.32 4.13 -13.44
C VAL A 336 4.49 3.01 -12.39
N LEU A 337 5.75 2.80 -11.99
CA LEU A 337 6.18 1.85 -10.97
C LEU A 337 5.95 2.46 -9.58
N VAL A 338 4.69 2.59 -9.19
CA VAL A 338 4.31 3.26 -7.95
C VAL A 338 3.71 2.29 -6.94
N GLU A 339 4.17 1.03 -6.93
CA GLU A 339 4.01 0.22 -5.72
C GLU A 339 5.00 -0.91 -5.69
N GLY A 340 6.12 -0.74 -4.95
CA GLY A 340 6.84 -1.87 -4.36
C GLY A 340 7.56 -2.85 -5.29
N VAL A 341 7.19 -2.91 -6.56
CA VAL A 341 7.12 -4.13 -7.35
C VAL A 341 6.68 -3.75 -8.78
N THR A 342 7.26 -4.41 -9.76
CA THR A 342 6.89 -4.31 -11.18
C THR A 342 5.42 -4.64 -11.40
N LEU A 343 4.60 -3.67 -11.82
CA LEU A 343 3.52 -3.98 -12.77
C LEU A 343 4.22 -4.14 -14.11
N ALA A 344 4.13 -5.33 -14.70
CA ALA A 344 4.73 -5.61 -15.99
C ALA A 344 4.33 -4.51 -16.99
N ALA A 345 5.34 -3.93 -17.63
CA ALA A 345 5.15 -3.14 -18.83
C ALA A 345 4.34 -3.98 -19.82
N ASP A 346 3.28 -3.38 -20.36
CA ASP A 346 2.55 -3.95 -21.49
C ASP A 346 3.56 -4.34 -22.58
N ASP A 347 3.40 -5.55 -23.09
CA ASP A 347 4.27 -6.13 -24.11
C ASP A 347 4.41 -5.16 -25.30
N LEU A 348 5.67 -4.92 -25.66
CA LEU A 348 6.10 -4.50 -26.98
C LEU A 348 5.53 -5.49 -28.01
N ASP A 349 4.38 -5.18 -28.59
CA ASP A 349 3.99 -5.40 -29.99
C ASP A 349 2.47 -5.37 -30.13
N GLU A 350 1.90 -4.17 -30.19
CA GLU A 350 0.69 -3.96 -30.99
C GLU A 350 0.73 -2.55 -31.58
N LYS A 351 0.92 -2.49 -32.90
CA LYS A 351 0.90 -1.24 -33.67
C LYS A 351 -0.41 -0.50 -33.41
N VAL A 352 -0.37 0.53 -32.58
CA VAL A 352 -1.44 1.54 -32.53
C VAL A 352 -1.37 2.32 -33.86
N PRO A 353 -2.49 2.49 -34.59
CA PRO A 353 -2.51 3.27 -35.82
C PRO A 353 -2.07 4.70 -35.53
N GLU A 354 -1.10 5.19 -36.30
CA GLU A 354 -0.74 6.61 -36.30
C GLU A 354 -1.97 7.45 -36.63
N GLY A 355 -2.31 8.35 -35.71
CA GLY A 355 -3.21 9.45 -35.99
C GLY A 355 -4.22 9.67 -34.89
N TYR A 356 -3.83 10.41 -33.85
CA TYR A 356 -4.68 11.42 -33.23
C TYR A 356 -3.79 12.35 -32.40
N GLY A 357 -3.83 13.65 -32.71
CA GLY A 357 -3.36 14.70 -31.80
C GLY A 357 -1.99 15.34 -32.08
N LYS A 358 -1.67 15.71 -33.34
CA LYS A 358 -0.75 16.84 -33.55
C LYS A 358 -1.48 18.11 -33.08
N ILE A 359 -1.10 18.65 -31.94
CA ILE A 359 -1.42 20.03 -31.59
C ILE A 359 -0.57 20.91 -32.50
N THR A 360 -1.20 21.47 -33.52
CA THR A 360 -0.62 22.55 -34.33
C THR A 360 -0.53 23.79 -33.46
N ASP A 361 0.70 24.25 -33.23
CA ASP A 361 0.96 25.57 -32.69
C ASP A 361 0.59 26.60 -33.77
N SER A 362 -0.51 27.31 -33.55
CA SER A 362 -0.96 28.40 -34.42
C SER A 362 -1.24 29.63 -33.59
N GLY A 363 -0.34 30.62 -33.71
CA GLY A 363 -0.69 32.03 -33.66
C GLY A 363 -0.68 32.69 -32.29
N LYS A 364 0.46 33.31 -31.97
CA LYS A 364 0.49 34.58 -31.24
C LYS A 364 1.56 35.47 -31.87
N ASP A 365 1.12 36.31 -32.79
CA ASP A 365 1.71 37.64 -33.00
C ASP A 365 0.55 38.57 -33.35
N SER A 366 0.25 39.50 -32.45
CA SER A 366 -0.72 40.57 -32.62
C SER A 366 0.00 41.88 -32.35
N GLU A 367 0.44 42.57 -33.40
CA GLU A 367 0.84 43.97 -33.35
C GLU A 367 -0.27 44.85 -33.96
N THR A 368 -0.53 45.95 -33.26
CA THR A 368 -1.52 46.99 -33.52
C THR A 368 -1.15 47.92 -34.70
N PRO A 369 -2.11 48.65 -35.31
CA PRO A 369 -1.95 49.27 -36.62
C PRO A 369 -1.57 50.76 -36.59
N GLY A 370 -0.86 51.21 -37.64
CA GLY A 370 -1.05 52.57 -38.18
C GLY A 370 0.19 53.31 -38.73
N THR A 371 0.01 53.80 -39.96
CA THR A 371 0.54 55.06 -40.57
C THR A 371 1.82 55.05 -41.44
N GLN A 372 1.58 55.10 -42.76
CA GLN A 372 2.09 56.02 -43.81
C GLN A 372 3.57 56.09 -44.27
N SER A 373 3.68 56.42 -45.58
CA SER A 373 4.83 56.87 -46.40
C SER A 373 5.92 55.82 -46.71
N GLU A 374 6.63 55.79 -47.83
CA GLU A 374 6.62 56.41 -49.18
C GLU A 374 7.66 55.62 -50.00
N ASP A 375 7.49 55.64 -51.33
CA ASP A 375 8.54 55.69 -52.35
C ASP A 375 9.50 54.53 -52.77
N MET A 376 9.57 54.44 -54.11
CA MET A 376 10.70 54.17 -55.02
C MET A 376 11.25 52.72 -55.17
N VAL A 377 11.10 52.02 -56.31
CA VAL A 377 11.53 52.23 -57.73
C VAL A 377 12.88 51.55 -58.07
N LYS A 378 12.86 50.77 -59.19
CA LYS A 378 13.97 50.22 -60.03
C LYS A 378 14.82 49.10 -59.40
N GLY A 379 15.31 48.07 -60.10
CA GLY A 379 15.40 47.79 -61.54
C GLY A 379 16.74 47.10 -61.85
N VAL A 380 16.73 46.19 -62.84
CA VAL A 380 17.85 45.80 -63.73
C VAL A 380 18.88 44.75 -63.25
N SER A 381 18.77 43.56 -63.87
CA SER A 381 19.76 42.79 -64.66
C SER A 381 21.27 42.91 -64.37
N SER A 382 21.94 41.76 -64.23
CA SER A 382 23.28 41.52 -64.79
C SER A 382 23.48 40.04 -65.13
N ALA A 383 24.14 39.82 -66.26
CA ALA A 383 24.41 38.55 -66.91
C ALA A 383 25.82 37.99 -66.63
N VAL A 384 26.10 36.84 -67.26
CA VAL A 384 27.38 36.31 -67.79
C VAL A 384 27.90 35.04 -67.11
N GLY A 385 28.11 33.99 -67.94
CA GLY A 385 29.06 32.91 -67.68
C GLY A 385 28.76 31.58 -68.37
N ASP A 386 29.17 31.42 -69.64
CA ASP A 386 29.19 30.18 -70.43
C ASP A 386 29.98 29.01 -69.79
N LYS A 387 29.49 27.76 -69.99
CA LYS A 387 30.27 26.58 -70.44
C LYS A 387 29.42 25.29 -70.55
N VAL A 388 29.03 24.98 -71.79
CA VAL A 388 29.29 23.76 -72.59
C VAL A 388 29.49 22.37 -71.91
N ASP A 389 28.78 21.39 -72.50
CA ASP A 389 28.95 19.92 -72.60
C ASP A 389 28.34 18.93 -71.57
N GLY A 390 27.60 17.93 -72.11
CA GLY A 390 27.62 16.57 -71.55
C GLY A 390 26.30 15.83 -71.32
N VAL A 391 25.62 15.42 -72.41
CA VAL A 391 25.15 14.03 -72.69
C VAL A 391 24.50 13.15 -71.57
N ARG A 392 23.32 12.61 -71.93
CA ARG A 392 22.67 11.31 -71.58
C ARG A 392 21.78 11.14 -70.33
N GLU A 393 20.49 10.93 -70.63
CA GLU A 393 19.71 9.70 -70.34
C GLU A 393 19.85 9.05 -68.95
N ARG A 394 18.79 9.10 -68.13
CA ARG A 394 17.70 8.09 -68.03
C ARG A 394 16.82 8.38 -66.81
N LYS A 395 15.51 8.24 -67.09
CA LYS A 395 14.35 7.94 -66.23
C LYS A 395 14.44 8.13 -64.73
#